data_AF-A0A484KI42-F1
#
_entry.id   AF-A0A484KI42-F1
#
_cell.length_a   1.000
_cell.length_b   1.000
_cell.length_c   1.000
_cell.angle_alpha   90.00
_cell.angle_beta   90.00
_cell.angle_gamma   90.00
#
_symmetry.space_group_name_H-M   'P 1'
#
loop_
_entity.id
_entity.type
_entity.pdbx_description
1 polymer ?
#
loop_
_entity_poly.entity_id
_entity_poly.type
_entity_poly.pdbx_seq_one_letter_code
_entity_poly.pdbx_strand_id
1 'polypeptide(L)'
;MMAPTAIYRSQSLFQALIAAGLVAVVIWFATKPFSTLVSEQRFPAGDSSYDSPEKTFYDDPELSYTIDRPIADWDRKRIEWLKLHPSLAHGVRNRILVLTGSQPGPCKSPVGDHLLLRLFKNKVDYCRIHGYEVFYSNAFLEPEMRSFWAKIPLVRAAMVAHPETEWVLWIDSDAIFTDMDFKIPLDKYRDHNLVVHGWPEMVKKKKSWVSVNAGIFLIRNCQWSMGFLDLWASMGPQTPEFQRWGQIQRSTLTDKMFPESDDQSALVYLLLTAGKNWTARIYVENEYSLHGYWVGVVGRLENVTEKYAEIGRRERRLRRRHAEAESERYAAAWEAHVAEGGDGRGGWRRPFVTHFAGCQPCSGDHNPEYGGDSCLVGMERAINFADNQVLRNFGFAHGDLQTPSPLVRLPPPYDGDDPLHPEPKQ
;
A
#
# COMPACT_ATOMS: atom_id res chain seq x y z
N MET A 1 29.90 -81.52 -13.11
CA MET A 1 29.88 -80.96 -11.74
C MET A 1 30.56 -79.61 -11.76
N MET A 2 29.83 -78.53 -11.49
CA MET A 2 30.28 -77.31 -10.79
C MET A 2 29.14 -76.30 -10.86
N ALA A 3 28.65 -75.88 -9.69
CA ALA A 3 27.63 -74.84 -9.53
C ALA A 3 28.26 -73.43 -9.64
N PRO A 4 27.47 -72.38 -9.92
CA PRO A 4 27.81 -71.04 -9.51
C PRO A 4 26.84 -70.53 -8.44
N THR A 5 27.38 -70.31 -7.24
CA THR A 5 26.77 -69.51 -6.18
C THR A 5 27.30 -68.09 -6.19
N ALA A 6 26.43 -67.16 -5.79
CA ALA A 6 26.72 -65.92 -5.07
C ALA A 6 26.96 -64.62 -5.87
N ILE A 7 25.88 -64.07 -6.45
CA ILE A 7 25.69 -62.60 -6.57
C ILE A 7 24.20 -62.29 -6.36
N TYR A 8 23.69 -62.43 -5.14
CA TYR A 8 22.31 -61.95 -4.82
C TYR A 8 22.15 -61.43 -3.38
N ARG A 9 23.17 -61.58 -2.52
CA ARG A 9 23.09 -61.18 -1.10
C ARG A 9 23.55 -59.75 -0.80
N SER A 10 24.29 -59.09 -1.69
CA SER A 10 24.83 -57.73 -1.42
C SER A 10 23.84 -56.60 -1.76
N GLN A 11 22.96 -56.78 -2.74
CA GLN A 11 21.98 -55.75 -3.12
C GLN A 11 20.83 -55.62 -2.10
N SER A 12 20.38 -56.73 -1.49
CA SER A 12 19.27 -56.67 -0.52
C SER A 12 19.69 -56.02 0.80
N LEU A 13 20.95 -56.21 1.23
CA LEU A 13 21.49 -55.56 2.43
C LEU A 13 21.67 -54.06 2.22
N PHE A 14 22.09 -53.64 1.03
CA PHE A 14 22.25 -52.21 0.72
C PHE A 14 20.90 -51.48 0.63
N GLN A 15 19.89 -52.11 0.03
CA GLN A 15 18.52 -51.57 0.00
C GLN A 15 17.86 -51.52 1.38
N ALA A 16 18.10 -52.52 2.23
CA ALA A 16 17.59 -52.53 3.61
C ALA A 16 18.22 -51.41 4.46
N LEU A 17 19.51 -51.11 4.28
CA LEU A 17 20.20 -50.03 4.99
C LEU A 17 19.71 -48.64 4.55
N ILE A 18 19.42 -48.44 3.26
CA ILE A 18 18.85 -47.18 2.74
C ILE A 18 17.42 -46.99 3.27
N ALA A 19 16.60 -48.05 3.27
CA ALA A 19 15.24 -47.99 3.81
C ALA A 19 15.24 -47.70 5.32
N ALA A 20 16.13 -48.33 6.09
CA ALA A 20 16.28 -48.06 7.52
C ALA A 20 16.75 -46.63 7.80
N GLY A 21 17.68 -46.10 6.98
CA GLY A 21 18.13 -44.71 7.08
C GLY A 21 17.03 -43.69 6.79
N LEU A 22 16.21 -43.92 5.76
CA LEU A 22 15.09 -43.06 5.42
C LEU A 22 13.99 -43.08 6.50
N VAL A 23 13.69 -44.25 7.07
CA VAL A 23 12.73 -44.36 8.17
C VAL A 23 13.24 -43.67 9.43
N ALA A 24 14.53 -43.76 9.75
CA ALA A 24 15.13 -43.05 10.88
C ALA A 24 15.08 -41.52 10.70
N VAL A 25 15.28 -41.02 9.49
CA VAL A 25 15.16 -39.59 9.16
C VAL A 25 13.71 -39.12 9.28
N VAL A 26 12.75 -39.87 8.75
CA VAL A 26 11.32 -39.54 8.87
C VAL A 26 10.86 -39.55 10.32
N ILE A 27 11.30 -40.53 11.13
CA ILE A 27 11.01 -40.56 12.56
C ILE A 27 11.66 -39.37 13.27
N TRP A 28 12.90 -39.00 12.95
CA TRP A 28 13.54 -37.80 13.52
C TRP A 28 12.75 -36.52 13.20
N PHE A 29 12.23 -36.37 11.99
CA PHE A 29 11.37 -35.23 11.65
C PHE A 29 9.97 -35.31 12.26
N ALA A 30 9.41 -36.51 12.45
CA ALA A 30 8.06 -36.71 12.97
C ALA A 30 7.96 -36.68 14.51
N THR A 31 9.04 -37.00 15.24
CA THR A 31 9.04 -37.04 16.71
C THR A 31 9.59 -35.78 17.38
N LYS A 32 10.06 -34.80 16.61
CA LYS A 32 10.35 -33.47 17.16
C LYS A 32 9.09 -32.62 17.09
N PRO A 33 8.54 -32.14 18.21
CA PRO A 33 7.45 -31.17 18.17
C PRO A 33 7.93 -29.94 17.41
N PHE A 34 7.27 -29.60 16.30
CA PHE A 34 7.59 -28.47 15.43
C PHE A 34 7.29 -27.10 16.08
N SER A 35 7.30 -27.03 17.40
CA SER A 35 6.85 -25.90 18.22
C SER A 35 7.88 -25.42 19.25
N THR A 36 9.16 -25.81 19.15
CA THR A 36 10.19 -25.34 20.11
C THR A 36 11.54 -24.93 19.48
N LEU A 37 11.53 -24.44 18.23
CA LEU A 37 12.73 -23.86 17.60
C LEU A 37 12.42 -22.58 16.80
N VAL A 38 11.50 -21.77 17.30
CA VAL A 38 11.56 -20.32 17.15
C VAL A 38 11.46 -19.76 18.55
N SER A 39 12.58 -19.77 19.26
CA SER A 39 12.77 -18.73 20.26
C SER A 39 12.67 -17.44 19.47
N GLU A 40 11.67 -16.61 19.74
CA GLU A 40 11.74 -15.18 19.46
C GLU A 40 13.01 -14.68 20.17
N GLN A 41 14.16 -14.78 19.49
CA GLN A 41 15.25 -13.88 19.76
C GLN A 41 14.69 -12.52 19.36
N ARG A 42 14.14 -11.81 20.35
CA ARG A 42 14.18 -10.36 20.35
C ARG A 42 15.65 -10.02 20.17
N PHE A 43 16.04 -9.78 18.93
CA PHE A 43 17.29 -9.12 18.66
C PHE A 43 17.24 -7.83 19.48
N PRO A 44 18.18 -7.58 20.41
CA PRO A 44 18.31 -6.25 20.97
C PRO A 44 18.39 -5.31 19.77
N ALA A 45 17.64 -4.20 19.78
CA ALA A 45 17.60 -3.21 18.71
C ALA A 45 18.98 -3.13 18.07
N GLY A 46 19.13 -3.78 16.91
CA GLY A 46 20.44 -4.06 16.35
C GLY A 46 21.10 -2.72 16.15
N ASP A 47 22.30 -2.56 16.71
CA ASP A 47 23.00 -1.29 16.79
C ASP A 47 22.89 -0.55 15.46
N SER A 48 21.97 0.42 15.39
CA SER A 48 21.66 1.16 14.16
C SER A 48 22.81 2.09 13.79
N SER A 49 23.91 2.03 14.55
CA SER A 49 25.14 2.80 14.37
C SER A 49 26.25 2.03 13.66
N TYR A 50 26.07 0.76 13.30
CA TYR A 50 27.07 0.04 12.51
C TYR A 50 27.04 0.48 11.05
N ASP A 51 27.93 1.40 10.71
CA ASP A 51 28.25 1.81 9.35
C ASP A 51 29.44 0.98 8.83
N SER A 52 29.24 0.24 7.74
CA SER A 52 30.30 -0.59 7.16
C SER A 52 31.34 0.31 6.47
N PRO A 53 32.65 0.13 6.69
CA PRO A 53 33.67 0.92 5.99
C PRO A 53 33.84 0.54 4.51
N GLU A 54 33.10 -0.47 4.03
CA GLU A 54 33.13 -0.88 2.63
C GLU A 54 32.41 0.12 1.73
N LYS A 55 33.00 0.37 0.56
CA LYS A 55 32.40 1.26 -0.43
C LYS A 55 31.08 0.70 -0.94
N THR A 56 30.11 1.57 -1.11
CA THR A 56 28.80 1.26 -1.68
C THR A 56 28.55 2.07 -2.96
N PHE A 57 27.35 1.98 -3.52
CA PHE A 57 26.97 2.84 -4.64
C PHE A 57 26.90 4.33 -4.26
N TYR A 58 26.86 4.68 -2.96
CA TYR A 58 26.93 6.07 -2.51
C TYR A 58 28.30 6.71 -2.69
N ASP A 59 29.36 5.91 -2.88
CA ASP A 59 30.71 6.40 -3.16
C ASP A 59 30.96 6.67 -4.66
N ASP A 60 29.98 6.39 -5.52
CA ASP A 60 30.07 6.64 -6.96
C ASP A 60 29.79 8.13 -7.25
N PRO A 61 30.77 8.91 -7.76
CA PRO A 61 30.57 10.32 -8.07
C PRO A 61 29.54 10.56 -9.18
N GLU A 62 29.19 9.54 -9.97
CA GLU A 62 28.17 9.63 -11.01
C GLU A 62 26.76 9.25 -10.52
N LEU A 63 26.61 8.86 -9.24
CA LEU A 63 25.29 8.61 -8.66
C LEU A 63 24.42 9.86 -8.74
N SER A 64 23.20 9.70 -9.27
CA SER A 64 22.21 10.78 -9.28
C SER A 64 20.85 10.34 -8.74
N TYR A 65 20.22 11.23 -7.97
CA TYR A 65 18.84 11.10 -7.49
C TYR A 65 17.81 11.65 -8.49
N THR A 66 18.25 12.39 -9.50
CA THR A 66 17.39 13.11 -10.45
C THR A 66 16.95 12.23 -11.63
N ILE A 67 15.80 12.57 -12.22
CA ILE A 67 15.14 11.78 -13.29
C ILE A 67 15.84 11.88 -14.65
N ASP A 68 16.71 12.87 -14.87
CA ASP A 68 17.43 13.09 -16.14
C ASP A 68 18.60 12.11 -16.36
N ARG A 69 19.06 11.43 -15.31
CA ARG A 69 20.15 10.45 -15.38
C ARG A 69 19.65 9.05 -15.01
N PRO A 70 19.59 8.10 -15.95
CA PRO A 70 19.22 6.72 -15.64
C PRO A 70 20.20 6.05 -14.67
N ILE A 71 19.69 5.15 -13.83
CA ILE A 71 20.52 4.26 -13.00
C ILE A 71 20.48 2.84 -13.57
N ALA A 72 21.65 2.33 -13.93
CA ALA A 72 21.85 0.93 -14.29
C ALA A 72 22.35 0.10 -13.09
N ASP A 73 22.18 -1.22 -13.18
CA ASP A 73 22.56 -2.23 -12.20
C ASP A 73 22.04 -1.97 -10.76
N TRP A 74 20.88 -1.33 -10.64
CA TRP A 74 20.28 -0.95 -9.36
C TRP A 74 20.01 -2.16 -8.45
N ASP A 75 19.52 -3.28 -9.00
CA ASP A 75 19.26 -4.49 -8.21
C ASP A 75 20.56 -5.02 -7.57
N ARG A 76 21.66 -5.03 -8.32
CA ARG A 76 22.97 -5.45 -7.81
C ARG A 76 23.47 -4.50 -6.71
N LYS A 77 23.43 -3.19 -6.97
CA LYS A 77 23.82 -2.13 -6.02
C LYS A 77 23.04 -2.24 -4.71
N ARG A 78 21.72 -2.42 -4.80
CA ARG A 78 20.82 -2.58 -3.65
C ARG A 78 21.10 -3.86 -2.88
N ILE A 79 21.30 -4.99 -3.55
CA ILE A 79 21.64 -6.27 -2.89
C ILE A 79 23.00 -6.18 -2.17
N GLU A 80 24.00 -5.56 -2.79
CA GLU A 80 25.32 -5.36 -2.17
C GLU A 80 25.21 -4.47 -0.94
N TRP A 81 24.47 -3.36 -1.02
CA TRP A 81 24.23 -2.50 0.13
C TRP A 81 23.52 -3.23 1.28
N LEU A 82 22.49 -4.04 0.98
CA LEU A 82 21.75 -4.80 2.02
C LEU A 82 22.61 -5.85 2.72
N LYS A 83 23.61 -6.43 2.03
CA LYS A 83 24.56 -7.37 2.66
C LYS A 83 25.44 -6.69 3.70
N LEU A 84 25.75 -5.41 3.49
CA LEU A 84 26.54 -4.59 4.42
C LEU A 84 25.70 -4.05 5.58
N HIS A 85 24.36 -4.09 5.47
CA HIS A 85 23.42 -3.55 6.46
C HIS A 85 22.39 -4.61 6.91
N PRO A 86 22.82 -5.71 7.57
CA PRO A 86 21.93 -6.84 7.90
C PRO A 86 20.76 -6.47 8.82
N SER A 87 20.90 -5.45 9.69
CA SER A 87 19.80 -4.93 10.53
C SER A 87 18.68 -4.30 9.70
N LEU A 88 19.03 -3.67 8.57
CA LEU A 88 18.09 -3.08 7.62
C LEU A 88 17.58 -4.09 6.59
N ALA A 89 18.28 -5.21 6.38
CA ALA A 89 17.83 -6.30 5.51
C ALA A 89 16.71 -7.16 6.13
N HIS A 90 16.56 -7.16 7.45
CA HIS A 90 15.52 -7.97 8.10
C HIS A 90 14.11 -7.47 7.74
N GLY A 91 13.25 -8.39 7.29
CA GLY A 91 11.87 -8.10 6.91
C GLY A 91 11.73 -7.27 5.63
N VAL A 92 12.82 -7.04 4.87
CA VAL A 92 12.87 -6.14 3.71
C VAL A 92 11.69 -6.34 2.76
N ARG A 93 11.32 -7.60 2.47
CA ARG A 93 10.25 -7.98 1.52
C ARG A 93 8.89 -7.32 1.80
N ASN A 94 8.64 -6.94 3.05
CA ASN A 94 7.38 -6.34 3.49
C ASN A 94 7.52 -4.87 3.91
N ARG A 95 8.70 -4.26 3.75
CA ARG A 95 8.92 -2.85 4.11
C ARG A 95 8.27 -1.94 3.07
N ILE A 96 7.37 -1.08 3.56
CA ILE A 96 6.68 -0.06 2.77
C ILE A 96 7.13 1.31 3.26
N LEU A 97 7.56 2.16 2.32
CA LEU A 97 7.70 3.60 2.52
C LEU A 97 6.51 4.30 1.88
N VAL A 98 5.72 5.00 2.69
CA VAL A 98 4.58 5.79 2.22
C VAL A 98 5.04 7.19 1.84
N LEU A 99 4.86 7.56 0.58
CA LEU A 99 5.16 8.89 0.06
C LEU A 99 3.87 9.66 -0.22
N THR A 100 3.84 10.90 0.22
CA THR A 100 2.78 11.87 -0.09
C THR A 100 3.43 13.24 -0.24
N GLY A 101 2.71 14.22 -0.78
CA GLY A 101 3.19 15.58 -0.79
C GLY A 101 2.17 16.62 -1.23
N SER A 102 2.54 17.88 -1.03
CA SER A 102 1.82 19.06 -1.52
C SER A 102 2.82 20.07 -2.09
N GLN A 103 2.30 21.13 -2.70
CA GLN A 103 3.11 22.26 -3.15
C GLN A 103 3.86 22.94 -1.98
N PRO A 104 5.02 23.59 -2.23
CA PRO A 104 5.80 24.29 -1.21
C PRO A 104 5.12 25.53 -0.63
N GLY A 105 4.35 26.23 -1.45
CA GLY A 105 3.66 27.46 -1.07
C GLY A 105 2.36 27.20 -0.33
N PRO A 106 1.83 28.22 0.38
CA PRO A 106 0.52 28.12 1.01
C PRO A 106 -0.57 27.85 -0.02
N CYS A 107 -1.64 27.21 0.43
CA CYS A 107 -2.81 26.98 -0.42
C CYS A 107 -3.49 28.29 -0.83
N LYS A 108 -4.06 28.30 -2.04
CA LYS A 108 -4.91 29.41 -2.49
C LYS A 108 -6.24 29.40 -1.73
N SER A 109 -6.80 28.22 -1.52
CA SER A 109 -7.98 28.00 -0.69
C SER A 109 -7.65 28.28 0.78
N PRO A 110 -8.41 29.15 1.49
CA PRO A 110 -8.15 29.48 2.89
C PRO A 110 -8.22 28.28 3.85
N VAL A 111 -8.98 27.24 3.49
CA VAL A 111 -9.11 26.01 4.27
C VAL A 111 -8.14 24.91 3.82
N GLY A 112 -7.43 25.12 2.71
CA GLY A 112 -6.62 24.11 2.05
C GLY A 112 -5.51 23.55 2.93
N ASP A 113 -4.70 24.42 3.56
CA ASP A 113 -3.60 23.99 4.43
C ASP A 113 -4.10 23.25 5.68
N HIS A 114 -5.25 23.65 6.24
CA HIS A 114 -5.88 22.94 7.35
C HIS A 114 -6.32 21.52 6.94
N LEU A 115 -6.92 21.38 5.76
CA LEU A 115 -7.28 20.07 5.23
C LEU A 115 -6.04 19.22 4.96
N LEU A 116 -5.00 19.77 4.33
CA LEU A 116 -3.74 19.05 4.09
C LEU A 116 -3.12 18.53 5.38
N LEU A 117 -3.13 19.32 6.46
CA LEU A 117 -2.68 18.87 7.78
C LEU A 117 -3.49 17.67 8.29
N ARG A 118 -4.83 17.74 8.20
CA ARG A 118 -5.70 16.64 8.65
C ARG A 118 -5.53 15.38 7.79
N LEU A 119 -5.37 15.55 6.48
CA LEU A 119 -5.11 14.48 5.52
C LEU A 119 -3.75 13.83 5.78
N PHE A 120 -2.73 14.62 6.14
CA PHE A 120 -1.43 14.08 6.53
C PHE A 120 -1.50 13.33 7.88
N LYS A 121 -2.22 13.87 8.88
CA LYS A 121 -2.46 13.16 10.15
C LYS A 121 -3.04 11.77 9.91
N ASN A 122 -4.04 11.63 9.04
CA ASN A 122 -4.61 10.32 8.68
C ASN A 122 -3.55 9.34 8.17
N LYS A 123 -2.65 9.79 7.30
CA LYS A 123 -1.54 8.96 6.78
C LYS A 123 -0.56 8.59 7.90
N VAL A 124 -0.23 9.52 8.80
CA VAL A 124 0.62 9.27 9.97
C VAL A 124 -0.01 8.22 10.89
N ASP A 125 -1.32 8.30 11.16
CA ASP A 125 -2.03 7.33 11.99
C ASP A 125 -1.99 5.92 11.37
N TYR A 126 -2.27 5.81 10.06
CA TYR A 126 -2.20 4.53 9.37
C TYR A 126 -0.78 3.96 9.39
N CYS A 127 0.23 4.78 9.08
CA CYS A 127 1.62 4.33 9.09
C CYS A 127 2.07 3.89 10.49
N ARG A 128 1.67 4.60 11.56
CA ARG A 128 1.94 4.21 12.95
C ARG A 128 1.34 2.85 13.29
N ILE A 129 0.07 2.62 12.93
CA ILE A 129 -0.65 1.37 13.22
C ILE A 129 0.03 0.17 12.54
N HIS A 130 0.50 0.34 11.30
CA HIS A 130 1.07 -0.74 10.49
C HIS A 130 2.60 -0.82 10.53
N GLY A 131 3.27 0.08 11.26
CA GLY A 131 4.73 0.13 11.34
C GLY A 131 5.40 0.54 10.02
N TYR A 132 4.72 1.35 9.21
CA TYR A 132 5.29 1.92 7.98
C TYR A 132 5.98 3.24 8.25
N GLU A 133 6.98 3.56 7.43
CA GLU A 133 7.57 4.89 7.39
C GLU A 133 6.75 5.79 6.47
N VAL A 134 6.72 7.09 6.77
CA VAL A 134 6.06 8.09 5.94
C VAL A 134 6.99 9.25 5.66
N PHE A 135 7.05 9.65 4.40
CA PHE A 135 7.77 10.84 3.94
C PHE A 135 6.79 11.80 3.27
N TYR A 136 6.80 13.05 3.74
CA TYR A 136 6.01 14.13 3.17
C TYR A 136 6.91 15.09 2.40
N SER A 137 6.75 15.17 1.07
CA SER A 137 7.44 16.18 0.28
C SER A 137 6.62 17.46 0.18
N ASN A 138 7.27 18.58 0.42
CA ASN A 138 6.79 19.91 0.07
C ASN A 138 7.73 20.60 -0.93
N ALA A 139 8.53 19.84 -1.69
CA ALA A 139 9.52 20.37 -2.62
C ALA A 139 9.39 19.75 -4.02
N PHE A 140 9.74 20.52 -5.04
CA PHE A 140 9.86 20.04 -6.41
C PHE A 140 11.31 19.63 -6.68
N LEU A 141 11.55 18.32 -6.87
CA LEU A 141 12.88 17.81 -7.19
C LEU A 141 13.26 17.98 -8.67
N GLU A 142 12.26 18.24 -9.52
CA GLU A 142 12.40 18.61 -10.93
C GLU A 142 11.49 19.83 -11.17
N PRO A 143 12.03 21.05 -11.36
CA PRO A 143 11.26 22.29 -11.41
C PRO A 143 10.12 22.35 -12.45
N GLU A 144 10.29 21.64 -13.57
CA GLU A 144 9.29 21.56 -14.63
C GLU A 144 8.17 20.54 -14.29
N MET A 145 8.47 19.49 -13.52
CA MET A 145 7.52 18.46 -13.10
C MET A 145 6.76 18.88 -11.83
N ARG A 146 5.72 19.68 -12.01
CA ARG A 146 4.84 20.15 -10.93
C ARG A 146 3.53 19.35 -10.84
N SER A 147 2.73 19.64 -9.82
CA SER A 147 1.40 19.03 -9.64
C SER A 147 1.50 17.49 -9.65
N PHE A 148 0.63 16.83 -10.41
CA PHE A 148 0.59 15.38 -10.57
C PHE A 148 1.87 14.75 -11.16
N TRP A 149 2.76 15.51 -11.82
CA TRP A 149 4.06 14.98 -12.28
C TRP A 149 5.13 14.95 -11.18
N ALA A 150 5.00 15.74 -10.12
CA ALA A 150 6.03 15.90 -9.07
C ALA A 150 6.34 14.60 -8.30
N LYS A 151 5.41 13.64 -8.31
CA LYS A 151 5.56 12.34 -7.66
C LYS A 151 6.65 11.47 -8.28
N ILE A 152 6.87 11.55 -9.59
CA ILE A 152 7.80 10.65 -10.29
C ILE A 152 9.27 10.88 -9.87
N PRO A 153 9.80 12.12 -9.91
CA PRO A 153 11.13 12.42 -9.37
C PRO A 153 11.28 12.06 -7.89
N LEU A 154 10.24 12.30 -7.09
CA LEU A 154 10.26 11.99 -5.66
C LEU A 154 10.35 10.49 -5.40
N VAL A 155 9.53 9.68 -6.07
CA VAL A 155 9.56 8.22 -5.96
C VAL A 155 10.93 7.67 -6.35
N ARG A 156 11.51 8.17 -7.46
CA ARG A 156 12.86 7.77 -7.90
C ARG A 156 13.91 8.11 -6.84
N ALA A 157 13.91 9.36 -6.34
CA ALA A 157 14.86 9.79 -5.32
C ALA A 157 14.72 8.98 -4.03
N ALA A 158 13.48 8.71 -3.60
CA ALA A 158 13.20 7.89 -2.42
C ALA A 158 13.71 6.45 -2.58
N MET A 159 13.57 5.84 -3.76
CA MET A 159 14.15 4.50 -4.01
C MET A 159 15.66 4.47 -3.81
N VAL A 160 16.38 5.51 -4.24
CA VAL A 160 17.84 5.64 -4.06
C VAL A 160 18.20 5.95 -2.61
N ALA A 161 17.41 6.78 -1.93
CA ALA A 161 17.63 7.15 -0.52
C ALA A 161 17.30 6.00 0.46
N HIS A 162 16.42 5.08 0.06
CA HIS A 162 15.92 3.98 0.89
C HIS A 162 16.14 2.60 0.23
N PRO A 163 17.40 2.14 0.07
CA PRO A 163 17.69 0.81 -0.47
C PRO A 163 17.10 -0.33 0.40
N GLU A 164 16.77 -0.09 1.67
CA GLU A 164 16.05 -1.02 2.55
C GLU A 164 14.54 -1.08 2.31
N THR A 165 13.96 -0.15 1.55
CA THR A 165 12.54 -0.20 1.21
C THR A 165 12.32 -1.16 0.04
N GLU A 166 11.38 -2.10 0.15
CA GLU A 166 10.99 -2.97 -0.97
C GLU A 166 9.87 -2.37 -1.80
N TRP A 167 8.90 -1.71 -1.15
CA TRP A 167 7.77 -1.07 -1.81
C TRP A 167 7.66 0.40 -1.44
N VAL A 168 7.55 1.24 -2.45
CA VAL A 168 7.11 2.63 -2.27
C VAL A 168 5.61 2.68 -2.54
N LEU A 169 4.83 3.15 -1.56
CA LEU A 169 3.42 3.47 -1.72
C LEU A 169 3.29 4.97 -1.93
N TRP A 170 3.03 5.40 -3.17
CA TRP A 170 2.60 6.78 -3.41
C TRP A 170 1.11 6.91 -3.08
N ILE A 171 0.75 7.96 -2.36
CA ILE A 171 -0.63 8.32 -2.06
C ILE A 171 -0.81 9.84 -2.16
N ASP A 172 -1.73 10.27 -3.03
CA ASP A 172 -2.06 11.69 -3.23
C ASP A 172 -2.51 12.34 -1.91
N SER A 173 -2.31 13.66 -1.81
CA SER A 173 -2.61 14.41 -0.58
C SER A 173 -4.09 14.38 -0.23
N ASP A 174 -5.00 14.36 -1.22
CA ASP A 174 -6.46 14.28 -1.10
C ASP A 174 -7.02 12.84 -1.05
N ALA A 175 -6.15 11.83 -0.87
CA ALA A 175 -6.52 10.46 -0.57
C ALA A 175 -6.42 10.14 0.93
N ILE A 176 -7.39 9.37 1.43
CA ILE A 176 -7.61 9.10 2.86
C ILE A 176 -7.67 7.59 3.07
N PHE A 177 -6.86 7.06 3.98
CA PHE A 177 -7.06 5.70 4.48
C PHE A 177 -8.34 5.68 5.32
N THR A 178 -9.34 4.94 4.84
CA THR A 178 -10.67 4.85 5.47
C THR A 178 -10.96 3.47 6.06
N ASP A 179 -10.12 2.48 5.77
CA ASP A 179 -9.98 1.26 6.56
C ASP A 179 -8.60 1.24 7.24
N MET A 180 -8.56 1.62 8.52
CA MET A 180 -7.33 1.70 9.29
C MET A 180 -6.81 0.31 9.68
N ASP A 181 -7.64 -0.73 9.58
CA ASP A 181 -7.32 -2.12 9.90
C ASP A 181 -6.75 -2.87 8.68
N PHE A 182 -7.06 -2.41 7.46
CA PHE A 182 -6.67 -3.10 6.22
C PHE A 182 -5.15 -3.13 6.04
N LYS A 183 -4.61 -4.30 5.67
CA LYS A 183 -3.20 -4.49 5.33
C LYS A 183 -3.07 -4.90 3.86
N ILE A 184 -2.18 -4.23 3.14
CA ILE A 184 -1.94 -4.49 1.71
C ILE A 184 -1.42 -5.93 1.54
N PRO A 185 -2.06 -6.78 0.71
CA PRO A 185 -1.68 -8.18 0.55
C PRO A 185 -0.46 -8.32 -0.38
N LEU A 186 0.73 -7.91 0.06
CA LEU A 186 1.95 -7.85 -0.76
C LEU A 186 2.31 -9.18 -1.45
N ASP A 187 1.99 -10.32 -0.82
CA ASP A 187 2.20 -11.66 -1.41
C ASP A 187 1.43 -11.86 -2.73
N LYS A 188 0.27 -11.21 -2.89
CA LYS A 188 -0.51 -11.18 -4.14
C LYS A 188 0.29 -10.56 -5.30
N TYR A 189 1.20 -9.63 -4.98
CA TYR A 189 1.96 -8.84 -5.96
C TYR A 189 3.40 -9.31 -6.13
N ARG A 190 3.79 -10.48 -5.59
CA ARG A 190 5.17 -10.99 -5.61
C ARG A 190 5.83 -11.02 -6.99
N ASP A 191 5.04 -11.24 -8.05
CA ASP A 191 5.51 -11.36 -9.43
C ASP A 191 5.42 -10.03 -10.23
N HIS A 192 4.97 -8.96 -9.56
CA HIS A 192 4.74 -7.63 -10.13
C HIS A 192 5.63 -6.57 -9.46
N ASN A 193 5.81 -5.45 -10.17
CA ASN A 193 6.64 -4.33 -9.72
C ASN A 193 5.86 -3.02 -9.63
N LEU A 194 4.70 -2.90 -10.28
CA LEU A 194 3.80 -1.76 -10.16
C LEU A 194 2.38 -2.27 -9.92
N VAL A 195 1.68 -1.71 -8.95
CA VAL A 195 0.28 -2.02 -8.63
C VAL A 195 -0.51 -0.72 -8.63
N VAL A 196 -1.54 -0.66 -9.47
CA VAL A 196 -2.41 0.51 -9.64
C VAL A 196 -3.86 0.05 -9.59
N HIS A 197 -4.76 0.86 -9.03
CA HIS A 197 -6.18 0.54 -9.10
C HIS A 197 -6.71 0.77 -10.50
N GLY A 198 -7.59 -0.09 -10.99
CA GLY A 198 -8.30 0.16 -12.24
C GLY A 198 -9.17 -1.01 -12.69
N TRP A 199 -9.60 -0.98 -13.95
CA TRP A 199 -10.41 -2.04 -14.55
C TRP A 199 -9.78 -2.50 -15.86
N PRO A 200 -9.20 -3.71 -15.93
CA PRO A 200 -8.49 -4.21 -17.12
C PRO A 200 -9.30 -4.11 -18.41
N GLU A 201 -10.61 -4.34 -18.34
CA GLU A 201 -11.53 -4.24 -19.47
C GLU A 201 -11.73 -2.80 -19.93
N MET A 202 -11.73 -1.81 -19.02
CA MET A 202 -11.78 -0.40 -19.40
C MET A 202 -10.49 0.07 -20.05
N VAL A 203 -9.34 -0.46 -19.61
CA VAL A 203 -8.05 -0.20 -20.26
C VAL A 203 -8.13 -0.71 -21.70
N LYS A 204 -8.35 -2.01 -21.90
CA LYS A 204 -8.20 -2.65 -23.23
C LYS A 204 -9.33 -2.34 -24.20
N LYS A 205 -10.59 -2.36 -23.75
CA LYS A 205 -11.76 -2.23 -24.63
C LYS A 205 -12.18 -0.78 -24.81
N LYS A 206 -12.23 -0.03 -23.71
CA LYS A 206 -12.68 1.38 -23.75
C LYS A 206 -11.54 2.35 -24.02
N LYS A 207 -10.30 2.01 -23.66
CA LYS A 207 -9.16 2.95 -23.68
C LYS A 207 -9.50 4.24 -22.92
N SER A 208 -10.15 4.06 -21.78
CA SER A 208 -10.62 5.19 -20.98
C SER A 208 -9.47 5.78 -20.17
N TRP A 209 -9.36 7.11 -20.10
CA TRP A 209 -8.30 7.77 -19.34
C TRP A 209 -8.46 7.60 -17.82
N VAL A 210 -9.67 7.26 -17.35
CA VAL A 210 -9.98 6.90 -15.94
C VAL A 210 -10.00 5.38 -15.71
N SER A 211 -9.48 4.59 -16.66
CA SER A 211 -9.44 3.13 -16.53
C SER A 211 -8.49 2.63 -15.45
N VAL A 212 -7.51 3.45 -15.05
CA VAL A 212 -6.68 3.26 -13.86
C VAL A 212 -6.56 4.60 -13.12
N ASN A 213 -6.15 4.56 -11.86
CA ASN A 213 -5.80 5.75 -11.08
C ASN A 213 -4.28 5.79 -10.80
N ALA A 214 -3.66 6.94 -11.05
CA ALA A 214 -2.24 7.18 -10.75
C ALA A 214 -2.02 7.98 -9.45
N GLY A 215 -3.09 8.22 -8.69
CA GLY A 215 -3.02 8.92 -7.40
C GLY A 215 -2.64 8.01 -6.24
N ILE A 216 -2.84 6.70 -6.39
CA ILE A 216 -2.39 5.69 -5.42
C ILE A 216 -1.78 4.52 -6.18
N PHE A 217 -0.51 4.22 -5.89
CA PHE A 217 0.16 3.06 -6.46
C PHE A 217 1.25 2.51 -5.55
N LEU A 218 1.49 1.20 -5.64
CA LEU A 218 2.69 0.57 -5.11
C LEU A 218 3.70 0.35 -6.22
N ILE A 219 4.96 0.69 -5.98
CA ILE A 219 6.05 0.41 -6.91
C ILE A 219 7.25 -0.19 -6.18
N ARG A 220 7.77 -1.30 -6.69
CA ARG A 220 8.86 -2.06 -6.07
C ARG A 220 10.20 -1.34 -6.27
N ASN A 221 11.05 -1.28 -5.27
CA ASN A 221 12.40 -0.73 -5.39
C ASN A 221 13.34 -1.70 -6.13
N CYS A 222 13.36 -1.62 -7.46
CA CYS A 222 14.11 -2.51 -8.34
C CYS A 222 14.51 -1.83 -9.66
N GLN A 223 15.42 -2.45 -10.41
CA GLN A 223 15.93 -1.94 -11.69
C GLN A 223 14.82 -1.72 -12.72
N TRP A 224 13.80 -2.59 -12.73
CA TRP A 224 12.64 -2.42 -13.61
C TRP A 224 11.92 -1.11 -13.31
N SER A 225 11.72 -0.79 -12.03
CA SER A 225 11.00 0.42 -11.63
C SER A 225 11.78 1.69 -11.94
N MET A 226 13.11 1.67 -11.79
CA MET A 226 13.96 2.78 -12.23
C MET A 226 13.73 3.09 -13.72
N GLY A 227 13.81 2.07 -14.58
CA GLY A 227 13.57 2.25 -16.01
C GLY A 227 12.11 2.59 -16.35
N PHE A 228 11.14 2.11 -15.56
CA PHE A 228 9.73 2.44 -15.77
C PHE A 228 9.45 3.92 -15.42
N LEU A 229 10.06 4.45 -14.35
CA LEU A 229 9.93 5.85 -13.98
C LEU A 229 10.54 6.76 -15.06
N ASP A 230 11.69 6.38 -15.64
CA ASP A 230 12.29 7.10 -16.78
C ASP A 230 11.34 7.10 -18.00
N LEU A 231 10.76 5.94 -18.33
CA LEU A 231 9.80 5.81 -19.42
C LEU A 231 8.53 6.64 -19.17
N TRP A 232 8.01 6.63 -17.95
CA TRP A 232 6.82 7.39 -17.59
C TRP A 232 7.10 8.90 -17.61
N ALA A 233 8.25 9.32 -17.09
CA ALA A 233 8.71 10.70 -17.13
C ALA A 233 8.92 11.20 -18.56
N SER A 234 9.22 10.34 -19.54
CA SER A 234 9.42 10.77 -20.95
C SER A 234 8.21 11.44 -21.60
N MET A 235 7.03 11.37 -20.95
CA MET A 235 5.80 12.05 -21.36
C MET A 235 5.48 13.29 -20.52
N GLY A 236 6.38 13.69 -19.64
CA GLY A 236 6.24 14.79 -18.70
C GLY A 236 6.68 16.15 -19.24
N PRO A 237 6.39 17.23 -18.49
CA PRO A 237 6.59 18.63 -18.90
C PRO A 237 8.04 19.04 -19.11
N GLN A 238 8.98 18.33 -18.48
CA GLN A 238 10.41 18.56 -18.63
C GLN A 238 10.95 18.11 -20.00
N THR A 239 10.12 17.48 -20.84
CA THR A 239 10.50 17.00 -22.18
C THR A 239 10.05 17.96 -23.29
N PRO A 240 10.84 18.13 -24.38
CA PRO A 240 10.42 18.91 -25.54
C PRO A 240 9.12 18.40 -26.19
N GLU A 241 8.81 17.11 -26.05
CA GLU A 241 7.65 16.46 -26.64
C GLU A 241 6.37 16.57 -25.81
N PHE A 242 6.38 17.23 -24.65
CA PHE A 242 5.25 17.27 -23.72
C PHE A 242 3.90 17.62 -24.39
N GLN A 243 3.87 18.68 -25.21
CA GLN A 243 2.66 19.08 -25.94
C GLN A 243 2.21 18.02 -26.95
N ARG A 244 3.17 17.37 -27.62
CA ARG A 244 2.90 16.29 -28.57
C ARG A 244 2.34 15.07 -27.85
N TRP A 245 2.82 14.75 -26.65
CA TRP A 245 2.29 13.66 -25.84
C TRP A 245 0.83 13.88 -25.43
N GLY A 246 0.45 15.12 -25.09
CA GLY A 246 -0.97 15.46 -24.86
C GLY A 246 -1.86 15.13 -26.06
N GLN A 247 -1.41 15.48 -27.27
CA GLN A 247 -2.12 15.15 -28.52
C GLN A 247 -2.19 13.64 -28.79
N ILE A 248 -1.10 12.91 -28.57
CA ILE A 248 -1.04 11.46 -28.75
C ILE A 248 -1.98 10.77 -27.76
N GLN A 249 -1.93 11.14 -26.48
CA GLN A 249 -2.80 10.56 -25.46
C GLN A 249 -4.27 10.87 -25.76
N ARG A 250 -4.60 12.11 -26.17
CA ARG A 250 -5.98 12.49 -26.52
C ARG A 250 -6.52 11.77 -27.77
N SER A 251 -5.66 11.44 -28.74
CA SER A 251 -6.06 10.64 -29.90
C SER A 251 -6.15 9.14 -29.59
N THR A 252 -5.47 8.67 -28.55
CA THR A 252 -5.46 7.26 -28.13
C THR A 252 -6.58 6.93 -27.13
N LEU A 253 -6.86 7.85 -26.20
CA LEU A 253 -7.79 7.66 -25.08
C LEU A 253 -9.14 8.32 -25.40
N THR A 254 -10.21 7.53 -25.39
CA THR A 254 -11.49 7.92 -26.01
C THR A 254 -12.21 9.06 -25.31
N ASP A 255 -11.99 9.22 -24.01
CA ASP A 255 -12.73 10.10 -23.11
C ASP A 255 -11.79 11.04 -22.32
N LYS A 256 -10.53 11.19 -22.76
CA LYS A 256 -9.58 12.10 -22.11
C LYS A 256 -10.08 13.55 -22.18
N MET A 257 -10.27 14.14 -20.99
CA MET A 257 -10.82 15.49 -20.86
C MET A 257 -9.77 16.59 -21.09
N PHE A 258 -8.59 16.44 -20.48
CA PHE A 258 -7.56 17.49 -20.49
C PHE A 258 -6.66 17.40 -21.74
N PRO A 259 -6.32 18.53 -22.38
CA PRO A 259 -5.52 18.54 -23.62
C PRO A 259 -4.05 18.21 -23.38
N GLU A 260 -3.52 18.52 -22.20
CA GLU A 260 -2.13 18.31 -21.83
C GLU A 260 -1.85 16.85 -21.43
N SER A 261 -0.58 16.47 -21.44
CA SER A 261 -0.15 15.18 -20.91
C SER A 261 -0.20 15.19 -19.38
N ASP A 262 -0.85 14.18 -18.81
CA ASP A 262 -0.92 13.94 -17.36
C ASP A 262 -0.41 12.54 -17.03
N ASP A 263 0.06 12.35 -15.80
CA ASP A 263 0.67 11.12 -15.31
C ASP A 263 -0.27 9.92 -15.46
N GLN A 264 -1.57 10.09 -15.17
CA GLN A 264 -2.56 9.02 -15.31
C GLN A 264 -2.79 8.63 -16.77
N SER A 265 -3.01 9.59 -17.66
CA SER A 265 -3.17 9.35 -19.10
C SER A 265 -1.92 8.71 -19.71
N ALA A 266 -0.74 9.15 -19.29
CA ALA A 266 0.54 8.55 -19.68
C ALA A 266 0.64 7.09 -19.23
N LEU A 267 0.22 6.77 -18.00
CA LEU A 267 0.20 5.38 -17.51
C LEU A 267 -0.78 4.50 -18.29
N VAL A 268 -2.00 4.98 -18.59
CA VAL A 268 -2.96 4.25 -19.43
C VAL A 268 -2.40 4.02 -20.82
N TYR A 269 -1.75 5.04 -21.40
CA TYR A 269 -1.09 4.92 -22.70
C TYR A 269 0.00 3.83 -22.67
N LEU A 270 0.85 3.78 -21.64
CA LEU A 270 1.86 2.73 -21.47
C LEU A 270 1.24 1.34 -21.30
N LEU A 271 0.15 1.21 -20.54
CA LEU A 271 -0.57 -0.07 -20.42
C LEU A 271 -1.11 -0.60 -21.76
N LEU A 272 -1.42 0.30 -22.70
CA LEU A 272 -1.92 -0.04 -24.03
C LEU A 272 -0.82 -0.32 -25.06
N THR A 273 0.31 0.39 -24.95
CA THR A 273 1.29 0.49 -26.04
C THR A 273 2.68 -0.02 -25.69
N ALA A 274 3.01 -0.09 -24.39
CA ALA A 274 4.32 -0.56 -23.98
C ALA A 274 4.47 -2.06 -24.24
N GLY A 275 5.70 -2.48 -24.53
CA GLY A 275 6.02 -3.89 -24.76
C GLY A 275 5.67 -4.78 -23.57
N LYS A 276 5.50 -6.09 -23.83
CA LYS A 276 5.14 -7.09 -22.80
C LYS A 276 6.08 -7.11 -21.59
N ASN A 277 7.35 -6.74 -21.77
CA ASN A 277 8.33 -6.65 -20.69
C ASN A 277 7.96 -5.60 -19.63
N TRP A 278 7.22 -4.56 -20.01
CA TRP A 278 6.67 -3.57 -19.10
C TRP A 278 5.32 -4.03 -18.56
N THR A 279 4.37 -4.29 -19.46
CA THR A 279 2.97 -4.52 -19.07
C THR A 279 2.77 -5.79 -18.24
N ALA A 280 3.60 -6.84 -18.42
CA ALA A 280 3.53 -8.05 -17.60
C ALA A 280 3.95 -7.84 -16.13
N ARG A 281 4.60 -6.71 -15.80
CA ARG A 281 5.02 -6.37 -14.43
C ARG A 281 4.07 -5.39 -13.75
N ILE A 282 3.02 -4.94 -14.43
CA ILE A 282 2.00 -4.03 -13.89
C ILE A 282 0.75 -4.84 -13.54
N TYR A 283 0.36 -4.80 -12.27
CA TYR A 283 -0.89 -5.36 -11.78
C TYR A 283 -1.96 -4.27 -11.71
N VAL A 284 -3.10 -4.51 -12.36
CA VAL A 284 -4.28 -3.62 -12.29
C VAL A 284 -5.23 -4.21 -11.24
N GLU A 285 -5.16 -3.67 -10.02
CA GLU A 285 -5.94 -4.12 -8.87
C GLU A 285 -7.39 -3.65 -8.98
N ASN A 286 -8.33 -4.55 -8.69
CA ASN A 286 -9.77 -4.28 -8.73
C ASN A 286 -10.60 -5.06 -7.70
N GLU A 287 -9.96 -5.79 -6.78
CA GLU A 287 -10.61 -6.59 -5.74
C GLU A 287 -10.86 -5.81 -4.45
N TYR A 288 -10.14 -4.72 -4.24
CA TYR A 288 -10.39 -3.75 -3.16
C TYR A 288 -10.12 -2.32 -3.64
N SER A 289 -10.61 -1.36 -2.86
CA SER A 289 -10.54 0.07 -3.14
C SER A 289 -9.15 0.63 -2.81
N LEU A 290 -8.11 0.17 -3.51
CA LEU A 290 -6.80 0.83 -3.53
C LEU A 290 -6.95 2.31 -3.95
N HIS A 291 -7.94 2.58 -4.80
CA HIS A 291 -8.50 3.90 -5.03
C HIS A 291 -10.04 3.82 -4.99
N GLY A 292 -10.67 4.25 -3.90
CA GLY A 292 -12.13 4.38 -3.82
C GLY A 292 -12.59 5.79 -4.21
N TYR A 293 -13.27 5.93 -5.35
CA TYR A 293 -13.79 7.23 -5.79
C TYR A 293 -14.82 7.79 -4.80
N TRP A 294 -14.53 8.96 -4.21
CA TRP A 294 -15.25 9.49 -3.05
C TRP A 294 -16.77 9.56 -3.23
N VAL A 295 -17.27 9.95 -4.41
CA VAL A 295 -18.72 10.05 -4.69
C VAL A 295 -19.46 8.73 -4.42
N GLY A 296 -18.83 7.59 -4.68
CA GLY A 296 -19.41 6.26 -4.40
C GLY A 296 -19.26 5.79 -2.95
N VAL A 297 -18.58 6.58 -2.09
CA VAL A 297 -18.18 6.19 -0.74
C VAL A 297 -18.87 7.04 0.33
N VAL A 298 -18.80 8.37 0.26
CA VAL A 298 -19.23 9.25 1.36
C VAL A 298 -20.71 9.09 1.72
N GLY A 299 -21.56 8.78 0.75
CA GLY A 299 -23.00 8.57 0.99
C GLY A 299 -23.35 7.33 1.82
N ARG A 300 -22.40 6.41 2.06
CA ARG A 300 -22.64 5.15 2.77
C ARG A 300 -21.87 5.00 4.08
N LEU A 301 -21.12 6.01 4.54
CA LEU A 301 -20.27 5.92 5.73
C LEU A 301 -21.05 5.55 7.00
N GLU A 302 -22.27 6.07 7.17
CA GLU A 302 -23.14 5.77 8.30
C GLU A 302 -23.60 4.30 8.29
N ASN A 303 -23.97 3.77 7.11
CA ASN A 303 -24.35 2.36 6.95
C ASN A 303 -23.17 1.43 7.28
N VAL A 304 -21.98 1.76 6.78
CA VAL A 304 -20.75 1.02 7.11
C VAL A 304 -20.49 1.08 8.62
N THR A 305 -20.64 2.26 9.24
CA THR A 305 -20.46 2.43 10.69
C THR A 305 -21.41 1.53 11.48
N GLU A 306 -22.70 1.53 11.14
CA GLU A 306 -23.70 0.73 11.83
C GLU A 306 -23.43 -0.78 11.66
N LYS A 307 -23.00 -1.22 10.47
CA LYS A 307 -22.65 -2.62 10.24
C LYS A 307 -21.49 -3.09 11.09
N TYR A 308 -20.42 -2.30 11.20
CA TYR A 308 -19.29 -2.62 12.08
C TYR A 308 -19.70 -2.56 13.56
N ALA A 309 -20.59 -1.64 13.95
CA ALA A 309 -21.12 -1.59 15.31
C ALA A 309 -21.98 -2.82 15.64
N GLU A 310 -22.83 -3.29 14.71
CA GLU A 310 -23.61 -4.52 14.83
C GLU A 310 -22.72 -5.74 15.08
N ILE A 311 -21.68 -5.92 14.27
CA ILE A 311 -20.70 -7.00 14.43
C ILE A 311 -19.98 -6.88 15.78
N GLY A 312 -19.50 -5.68 16.13
CA GLY A 312 -18.80 -5.44 17.39
C GLY A 312 -19.65 -5.67 18.65
N ARG A 313 -20.99 -5.53 18.56
CA ARG A 313 -21.90 -5.89 19.66
C ARG A 313 -21.95 -7.41 19.87
N ARG A 314 -22.06 -8.17 18.78
CA ARG A 314 -22.15 -9.64 18.79
C ARG A 314 -20.82 -10.30 19.18
N GLU A 315 -19.71 -9.78 18.68
CA GLU A 315 -18.41 -10.41 18.83
C GLU A 315 -17.62 -9.87 20.01
N ARG A 316 -17.58 -10.61 21.12
CA ARG A 316 -16.89 -10.22 22.36
C ARG A 316 -15.44 -9.82 22.11
N ARG A 317 -14.72 -10.56 21.25
CA ARG A 317 -13.32 -10.26 20.91
C ARG A 317 -13.19 -8.88 20.27
N LEU A 318 -14.10 -8.49 19.38
CA LEU A 318 -14.07 -7.20 18.70
C LEU A 318 -14.60 -6.06 19.59
N ARG A 319 -15.48 -6.37 20.55
CA ARG A 319 -15.97 -5.42 21.56
C ARG A 319 -14.89 -4.97 22.53
N ARG A 320 -14.00 -5.89 22.91
CA ARG A 320 -12.94 -5.65 23.90
C ARG A 320 -11.96 -4.60 23.41
N ARG A 321 -11.69 -3.59 24.25
CA ARG A 321 -10.62 -2.60 24.00
C ARG A 321 -9.25 -3.28 24.07
N HIS A 322 -8.32 -2.79 23.28
CA HIS A 322 -6.95 -3.31 23.19
C HIS A 322 -5.95 -2.19 23.02
N ALA A 323 -4.68 -2.49 23.26
CA ALA A 323 -3.61 -1.54 22.97
C ALA A 323 -3.47 -1.37 21.45
N GLU A 324 -3.14 -0.17 20.97
CA GLU A 324 -2.91 0.09 19.54
C GLU A 324 -1.81 -0.82 18.97
N ALA A 325 -0.84 -1.24 19.79
CA ALA A 325 0.20 -2.21 19.40
C ALA A 325 -0.35 -3.62 19.07
N GLU A 326 -1.60 -3.93 19.43
CA GLU A 326 -2.27 -5.19 19.09
C GLU A 326 -3.16 -5.08 17.83
N SER A 327 -3.21 -3.92 17.17
CA SER A 327 -4.19 -3.63 16.09
C SER A 327 -4.20 -4.69 14.99
N GLU A 328 -3.05 -5.18 14.52
CA GLU A 328 -3.00 -6.22 13.47
C GLU A 328 -3.74 -7.53 13.87
N ARG A 329 -3.64 -7.93 15.15
CA ARG A 329 -4.30 -9.15 15.66
C ARG A 329 -5.83 -8.98 15.72
N TYR A 330 -6.29 -7.75 15.89
CA TYR A 330 -7.71 -7.40 15.91
C TYR A 330 -8.26 -7.17 14.50
N ALA A 331 -7.48 -6.59 13.59
CA ALA A 331 -7.78 -6.53 12.17
C ALA A 331 -8.04 -7.92 11.59
N ALA A 332 -7.19 -8.90 11.88
CA ALA A 332 -7.41 -10.30 11.48
C ALA A 332 -8.71 -10.91 12.04
N ALA A 333 -9.17 -10.46 13.21
CA ALA A 333 -10.45 -10.89 13.75
C ALA A 333 -11.63 -10.22 13.03
N TRP A 334 -11.50 -8.97 12.59
CA TRP A 334 -12.50 -8.31 11.75
C TRP A 334 -12.70 -9.02 10.42
N GLU A 335 -11.62 -9.45 9.76
CA GLU A 335 -11.68 -10.10 8.44
C GLU A 335 -12.64 -11.29 8.39
N ALA A 336 -12.71 -12.10 9.46
CA ALA A 336 -13.63 -13.23 9.55
C ALA A 336 -15.12 -12.84 9.42
N HIS A 337 -15.46 -11.57 9.68
CA HIS A 337 -16.82 -11.06 9.63
C HIS A 337 -17.07 -10.11 8.46
N VAL A 338 -16.04 -9.49 7.89
CA VAL A 338 -16.18 -8.45 6.85
C VAL A 338 -15.76 -8.89 5.45
N ALA A 339 -15.17 -10.08 5.30
CA ALA A 339 -14.69 -10.60 4.02
C ALA A 339 -15.76 -10.58 2.90
N GLU A 340 -17.01 -10.92 3.22
CA GLU A 340 -18.12 -10.96 2.26
C GLU A 340 -18.76 -9.59 1.99
N GLY A 341 -18.36 -8.54 2.72
CA GLY A 341 -19.08 -7.28 2.71
C GLY A 341 -18.88 -6.42 1.46
N GLY A 342 -17.77 -6.66 0.73
CA GLY A 342 -17.36 -5.89 -0.45
C GLY A 342 -17.11 -4.41 -0.16
N ASP A 343 -16.02 -3.84 -0.66
CA ASP A 343 -15.68 -2.44 -0.38
C ASP A 343 -16.03 -1.47 -1.52
N GLY A 344 -16.51 -1.99 -2.65
CA GLY A 344 -16.94 -1.24 -3.81
C GLY A 344 -18.38 -0.72 -3.74
N ARG A 345 -18.94 -0.37 -4.90
CA ARG A 345 -20.30 0.20 -5.02
C ARG A 345 -21.35 -0.76 -4.47
N GLY A 346 -22.15 -0.28 -3.50
CA GLY A 346 -23.21 -1.07 -2.87
C GLY A 346 -22.72 -2.02 -1.77
N GLY A 347 -21.41 -2.15 -1.58
CA GLY A 347 -20.83 -2.90 -0.48
C GLY A 347 -20.95 -2.18 0.87
N TRP A 348 -20.78 -2.94 1.94
CA TRP A 348 -20.85 -2.43 3.32
C TRP A 348 -19.54 -2.61 4.10
N ARG A 349 -18.50 -3.15 3.47
CA ARG A 349 -17.14 -3.13 4.01
C ARG A 349 -16.56 -1.71 3.89
N ARG A 350 -15.70 -1.33 4.84
CA ARG A 350 -14.89 -0.11 4.74
C ARG A 350 -14.05 -0.16 3.45
N PRO A 351 -14.10 0.87 2.59
CA PRO A 351 -13.13 1.01 1.52
C PRO A 351 -11.75 1.23 2.11
N PHE A 352 -10.73 0.62 1.50
CA PHE A 352 -9.36 0.85 1.96
C PHE A 352 -8.95 2.32 1.87
N VAL A 353 -9.09 2.92 0.68
CA VAL A 353 -8.83 4.34 0.43
C VAL A 353 -10.06 5.03 -0.11
N THR A 354 -10.38 6.21 0.42
CA THR A 354 -11.31 7.16 -0.18
C THR A 354 -10.52 8.31 -0.79
N HIS A 355 -10.57 8.46 -2.12
CA HIS A 355 -9.80 9.45 -2.87
C HIS A 355 -10.72 10.54 -3.44
N PHE A 356 -10.47 11.79 -3.05
CA PHE A 356 -11.23 12.97 -3.45
C PHE A 356 -10.76 13.57 -4.78
N ALA A 357 -10.49 12.70 -5.76
CA ALA A 357 -10.03 13.09 -7.09
C ALA A 357 -10.93 14.17 -7.71
N GLY A 358 -10.31 15.30 -8.05
CA GLY A 358 -10.98 16.47 -8.62
C GLY A 358 -11.50 17.48 -7.59
N CYS A 359 -11.39 17.24 -6.27
CA CYS A 359 -11.79 18.22 -5.26
C CYS A 359 -10.73 19.30 -5.00
N GLN A 360 -9.46 19.04 -5.30
CA GLN A 360 -8.35 20.01 -5.25
C GLN A 360 -8.40 20.96 -4.03
N PRO A 361 -8.36 20.42 -2.79
CA PRO A 361 -8.67 21.19 -1.57
C PRO A 361 -7.76 22.42 -1.38
N CYS A 362 -6.57 22.37 -1.97
CA CYS A 362 -5.57 23.42 -1.86
C CYS A 362 -5.73 24.55 -2.88
N SER A 363 -6.05 24.25 -4.15
CA SER A 363 -6.32 25.30 -5.14
C SER A 363 -7.70 25.93 -4.91
N GLY A 364 -8.67 25.11 -4.49
CA GLY A 364 -10.09 25.48 -4.46
C GLY A 364 -10.80 25.28 -5.80
N ASP A 365 -10.04 25.02 -6.87
CA ASP A 365 -10.50 24.88 -8.25
C ASP A 365 -11.05 23.46 -8.52
N HIS A 366 -12.00 23.02 -7.69
CA HIS A 366 -12.61 21.70 -7.81
C HIS A 366 -13.39 21.53 -9.11
N ASN A 367 -13.59 20.27 -9.53
CA ASN A 367 -14.40 19.94 -10.69
C ASN A 367 -15.80 20.58 -10.55
N PRO A 368 -16.25 21.42 -11.50
CA PRO A 368 -17.56 22.09 -11.44
C PRO A 368 -18.77 21.15 -11.36
N GLU A 369 -18.60 19.87 -11.69
CA GLU A 369 -19.63 18.83 -11.50
C GLU A 369 -19.93 18.56 -10.02
N TYR A 370 -19.00 18.88 -9.11
CA TYR A 370 -19.19 18.76 -7.67
C TYR A 370 -19.85 20.03 -7.14
N GLY A 371 -21.11 19.93 -6.74
CA GLY A 371 -21.88 21.08 -6.29
C GLY A 371 -21.46 21.58 -4.89
N GLY A 372 -21.39 22.90 -4.74
CA GLY A 372 -21.31 23.58 -3.44
C GLY A 372 -20.09 23.18 -2.60
N ASP A 373 -20.33 22.85 -1.34
CA ASP A 373 -19.34 22.43 -0.35
C ASP A 373 -19.16 20.91 -0.24
N SER A 374 -19.71 20.15 -1.21
CA SER A 374 -19.74 18.68 -1.16
C SER A 374 -18.36 18.03 -1.00
N CYS A 375 -17.33 18.60 -1.63
CA CYS A 375 -15.95 18.16 -1.45
C CYS A 375 -15.46 18.35 -0.01
N LEU A 376 -15.67 19.53 0.57
CA LEU A 376 -15.24 19.87 1.93
C LEU A 376 -15.96 18.98 2.96
N VAL A 377 -17.30 18.97 2.90
CA VAL A 377 -18.15 18.16 3.78
C VAL A 377 -17.82 16.68 3.64
N GLY A 378 -17.59 16.22 2.41
CA GLY A 378 -17.20 14.85 2.13
C GLY A 378 -15.86 14.49 2.77
N MET A 379 -14.84 15.34 2.62
CA MET A 379 -13.52 15.14 3.23
C MET A 379 -13.62 15.09 4.75
N GLU A 380 -14.32 16.04 5.37
CA GLU A 380 -14.49 16.06 6.83
C GLU A 380 -15.13 14.78 7.35
N ARG A 381 -16.19 14.31 6.68
CA ARG A 381 -16.86 13.05 7.02
C ARG A 381 -15.95 11.84 6.88
N ALA A 382 -15.19 11.76 5.78
CA ALA A 382 -14.26 10.66 5.56
C ALA A 382 -13.07 10.66 6.56
N ILE A 383 -12.54 11.85 6.91
CA ILE A 383 -11.48 11.99 7.92
C ILE A 383 -12.02 11.55 9.28
N ASN A 384 -13.17 12.06 9.73
CA ASN A 384 -13.75 11.70 11.02
C ASN A 384 -14.15 10.22 11.08
N PHE A 385 -14.56 9.64 9.95
CA PHE A 385 -14.85 8.21 9.84
C PHE A 385 -13.60 7.34 10.05
N ALA A 386 -12.47 7.75 9.47
CA ALA A 386 -11.18 7.09 9.70
C ALA A 386 -10.69 7.33 11.14
N ASP A 387 -10.76 8.58 11.62
CA ASP A 387 -10.28 8.96 12.95
C ASP A 387 -11.07 8.26 14.08
N ASN A 388 -12.35 7.94 13.87
CA ASN A 388 -13.12 7.11 14.79
C ASN A 388 -12.51 5.73 15.05
N GLN A 389 -11.80 5.16 14.07
CA GLN A 389 -11.14 3.86 14.22
C GLN A 389 -9.90 4.01 15.13
N VAL A 390 -9.19 5.14 15.01
CA VAL A 390 -8.04 5.50 15.87
C VAL A 390 -8.51 5.85 17.29
N LEU A 391 -9.45 6.80 17.41
CA LEU A 391 -9.99 7.30 18.67
C LEU A 391 -10.63 6.22 19.54
N ARG A 392 -11.12 5.13 18.93
CA ARG A 392 -11.65 3.97 19.66
C ARG A 392 -10.64 3.40 20.66
N ASN A 393 -9.34 3.38 20.32
CA ASN A 393 -8.27 2.92 21.22
C ASN A 393 -8.06 3.87 22.41
N PHE A 394 -8.44 5.14 22.25
CA PHE A 394 -8.42 6.17 23.30
C PHE A 394 -9.75 6.25 24.07
N GLY A 395 -10.77 5.48 23.67
CA GLY A 395 -12.09 5.46 24.30
C GLY A 395 -13.04 6.56 23.87
N PHE A 396 -12.79 7.18 22.72
CA PHE A 396 -13.60 8.27 22.16
C PHE A 396 -14.05 7.97 20.73
N ALA A 397 -15.03 8.74 20.27
CA ALA A 397 -15.43 8.83 18.87
C ALA A 397 -16.03 10.23 18.61
N HIS A 398 -16.12 10.63 17.35
CA HIS A 398 -16.94 11.74 16.89
C HIS A 398 -18.43 11.40 17.09
N GLY A 399 -19.19 12.36 17.61
CA GLY A 399 -20.65 12.22 17.73
C GLY A 399 -21.39 12.35 16.39
N ASP A 400 -20.82 13.12 15.46
CA ASP A 400 -21.29 13.29 14.10
C ASP A 400 -20.06 13.37 13.17
N LEU A 401 -20.09 12.66 12.04
CA LEU A 401 -19.00 12.68 11.07
C LEU A 401 -18.77 14.07 10.45
N GLN A 402 -19.71 15.00 10.52
CA GLN A 402 -19.54 16.38 10.05
C GLN A 402 -18.82 17.28 11.06
N THR A 403 -18.68 16.87 12.32
CA THR A 403 -18.11 17.73 13.36
C THR A 403 -16.88 17.10 14.02
N PRO A 404 -15.72 17.77 14.03
CA PRO A 404 -14.52 17.23 14.66
C PRO A 404 -14.60 17.23 16.19
N SER A 405 -15.48 18.06 16.78
CA SER A 405 -15.62 18.20 18.23
C SER A 405 -17.00 18.77 18.61
N PRO A 406 -17.50 18.52 19.85
CA PRO A 406 -16.89 17.71 20.90
C PRO A 406 -16.93 16.21 20.58
N LEU A 407 -15.97 15.45 21.12
CA LEU A 407 -15.98 13.99 21.04
C LEU A 407 -16.95 13.39 22.07
N VAL A 408 -17.49 12.22 21.76
CA VAL A 408 -18.27 11.40 22.68
C VAL A 408 -17.41 10.30 23.31
N ARG A 409 -17.67 10.01 24.58
CA ARG A 409 -17.03 8.89 25.28
C ARG A 409 -17.70 7.60 24.83
N LEU A 410 -16.91 6.64 24.39
CA LEU A 410 -17.41 5.29 24.14
C LEU A 410 -17.72 4.59 25.47
N PRO A 411 -18.80 3.81 25.55
CA PRO A 411 -19.09 3.03 26.74
C PRO A 411 -17.91 2.10 27.07
N PRO A 412 -17.70 1.76 28.35
CA PRO A 412 -16.74 0.73 28.70
C PRO A 412 -17.10 -0.56 27.95
N PRO A 413 -16.10 -1.35 27.51
CA PRO A 413 -16.38 -2.64 26.90
C PRO A 413 -17.11 -3.48 27.95
N TYR A 414 -18.39 -3.77 27.72
CA TYR A 414 -19.16 -4.63 28.62
C TYR A 414 -18.57 -6.04 28.56
N ASP A 415 -17.97 -6.46 29.67
CA ASP A 415 -17.45 -7.83 29.90
C ASP A 415 -18.52 -8.77 30.51
N GLY A 416 -19.73 -8.29 30.76
CA GLY A 416 -20.83 -9.11 31.31
C GLY A 416 -21.56 -9.89 30.22
N ASP A 417 -21.92 -11.14 30.53
CA ASP A 417 -22.94 -11.89 29.81
C ASP A 417 -24.19 -11.00 29.64
N ASP A 418 -24.75 -10.95 28.44
CA ASP A 418 -26.03 -10.29 28.20
C ASP A 418 -27.09 -10.98 29.10
N PRO A 419 -27.73 -10.28 30.05
CA PRO A 419 -28.78 -10.89 30.86
C PRO A 419 -29.97 -11.38 30.02
N LEU A 420 -30.11 -10.88 28.79
CA LEU A 420 -31.17 -11.29 27.86
C LEU A 420 -30.76 -12.47 26.97
N HIS A 421 -29.45 -12.77 26.85
CA HIS A 421 -28.92 -13.88 26.04
C HIS A 421 -27.61 -14.45 26.62
N PRO A 422 -27.68 -15.27 27.69
CA PRO A 422 -26.53 -16.05 28.13
C PRO A 422 -26.15 -17.08 27.07
N GLU A 423 -24.85 -17.23 26.78
CA GLU A 423 -24.37 -18.37 25.98
C GLU A 423 -24.75 -19.69 26.67
N PRO A 424 -25.10 -20.74 25.89
CA PRO A 424 -25.28 -22.07 26.45
C PRO A 424 -23.93 -22.55 26.99
N LYS A 425 -23.86 -22.71 28.31
CA LYS A 425 -22.70 -23.33 28.97
C LYS A 425 -22.54 -24.76 28.44
N GLN A 426 -21.37 -25.05 27.85
CA GLN A 426 -20.95 -26.41 27.47
C GLN A 426 -20.72 -27.28 28.70
#